data_AF-A0ABD3WWC9-F1
#
_entry.id   AF-A0ABD3WWC9-F1
#
_cell.length_a   1.000
_cell.length_b   1.000
_cell.length_c   1.000
_cell.angle_alpha   90.00
_cell.angle_beta   90.00
_cell.angle_gamma   90.00
#
_symmetry.space_group_name_H-M   'P 1'
#
loop_
_entity.id
_entity.type
_entity.pdbx_description
1 polymer ?
#
loop_
_entity_poly.entity_id
_entity_poly.type
_entity_poly.pdbx_seq_one_letter_code
_entity_poly.pdbx_strand_id
1 'polypeptide(L)'
;NEDIVHLTGDINFSCTVDTKSSCFSICGKQFTKAEVKLHTFFDATANCKVKKNNDMDKMVRPLDKQTIVLRAKSKIGKIGYNILWYNCECFARWCRYGECWSEQ
;
A
#
# COMPACT_ATOMS: atom_id res chain seq x y z
N ASN A 1 14.33 -13.89 2.79
CA ASN A 1 12.90 -13.61 2.57
C ASN A 1 12.76 -12.49 1.57
N GLU A 2 12.05 -12.77 0.48
CA GLU A 2 11.73 -11.83 -0.60
C GLU A 2 10.26 -11.38 -0.50
N ASP A 3 9.71 -11.45 0.71
CA ASP A 3 8.31 -11.14 0.99
C ASP A 3 8.13 -9.64 1.16
N ILE A 4 7.08 -9.11 0.56
CA ILE A 4 6.69 -7.72 0.70
C ILE A 4 5.28 -7.62 1.26
N VAL A 5 5.09 -6.64 2.15
CA VAL A 5 3.77 -6.21 2.57
C VAL A 5 3.37 -5.07 1.65
N HIS A 6 2.28 -5.25 0.92
CA HIS A 6 1.77 -4.24 0.01
C HIS A 6 0.26 -4.11 0.14
N LEU A 7 -0.22 -2.95 -0.28
CA LEU A 7 -1.64 -2.72 -0.47
C LEU A 7 -2.05 -3.35 -1.81
N THR A 8 -3.09 -4.17 -1.81
CA THR A 8 -3.72 -4.74 -2.99
C THR A 8 -5.21 -4.46 -2.96
N GLY A 9 -5.87 -4.53 -4.11
CA GLY A 9 -7.32 -4.51 -4.15
C GLY A 9 -7.93 -5.89 -3.99
N ASP A 10 -9.17 -5.92 -3.53
CA ASP A 10 -9.97 -7.14 -3.48
C ASP A 10 -10.38 -7.55 -4.91
N ILE A 11 -9.93 -8.72 -5.34
CA ILE A 11 -10.17 -9.25 -6.69
C ILE A 11 -11.65 -9.57 -6.99
N ASN A 12 -12.49 -9.70 -5.96
CA ASN A 12 -13.93 -9.93 -6.14
C ASN A 12 -14.68 -8.62 -6.42
N PHE A 13 -13.98 -7.48 -6.30
CA PHE A 13 -14.52 -6.13 -6.44
C PHE A 13 -13.76 -5.35 -7.51
N SER A 14 -13.58 -5.95 -8.69
CA SER A 14 -13.26 -5.20 -9.91
C SER A 14 -14.42 -4.26 -10.24
N CYS A 15 -14.16 -2.96 -10.44
CA CYS A 15 -15.19 -1.98 -10.80
C CYS A 15 -15.78 -2.33 -12.18
N THR A 16 -16.78 -3.22 -12.26
CA THR A 16 -17.77 -3.16 -13.34
C THR A 16 -18.66 -1.99 -12.98
N VAL A 17 -18.65 -0.98 -13.87
CA VAL A 17 -19.47 0.23 -13.87
C VAL A 17 -20.73 0.04 -13.03
N ASP A 18 -20.96 0.90 -12.02
CA ASP A 18 -22.24 1.30 -11.42
C ASP A 18 -22.07 1.64 -9.92
N THR A 19 -22.50 2.84 -9.53
CA THR A 19 -22.68 3.35 -8.15
C THR A 19 -21.44 3.86 -7.37
N LYS A 20 -21.23 5.19 -7.39
CA LYS A 20 -20.76 6.10 -6.31
C LYS A 20 -19.67 5.63 -5.31
N SER A 21 -18.83 4.67 -5.67
CA SER A 21 -17.79 4.12 -4.79
C SER A 21 -16.41 4.65 -5.22
N SER A 22 -15.56 5.03 -4.27
CA SER A 22 -14.21 5.54 -4.54
C SER A 22 -13.32 4.42 -5.13
N CYS A 23 -13.24 4.32 -6.47
CA CYS A 23 -12.32 3.40 -7.14
C CYS A 23 -10.89 3.97 -7.06
N PHE A 24 -9.90 3.14 -6.73
CA PHE A 24 -8.47 3.49 -6.79
C PHE A 24 -7.73 2.51 -7.71
N SER A 25 -6.59 2.93 -8.27
CA SER A 25 -5.80 2.12 -9.20
C SER A 25 -4.51 1.61 -8.55
N ILE A 26 -4.27 0.31 -8.61
CA ILE A 26 -3.00 -0.33 -8.21
C ILE A 26 -2.46 -1.08 -9.42
N CYS A 27 -1.24 -0.74 -9.85
CA CYS A 27 -0.58 -1.36 -11.00
C CYS A 27 -1.44 -1.33 -12.30
N GLY A 28 -2.24 -0.28 -12.48
CA GLY A 28 -3.14 -0.12 -13.63
C GLY A 28 -4.47 -0.86 -13.54
N LYS A 29 -4.75 -1.55 -12.42
CA LYS A 29 -6.05 -2.21 -12.16
C LYS A 29 -6.88 -1.37 -11.18
N GLN A 30 -8.17 -1.20 -11.47
CA GLN A 30 -9.10 -0.46 -10.62
C GLN A 30 -9.80 -1.38 -9.62
N PHE A 31 -9.88 -0.93 -8.38
CA PHE A 31 -10.49 -1.66 -7.27
C PHE A 31 -11.37 -0.74 -6.44
N THR A 32 -12.48 -1.26 -5.90
CA THR A 32 -13.33 -0.50 -4.95
C THR A 32 -12.94 -0.71 -3.49
N LYS A 33 -12.17 -1.75 -3.18
CA LYS A 33 -11.80 -2.13 -1.81
C LYS A 33 -10.33 -2.47 -1.72
N ALA A 34 -9.63 -1.83 -0.77
CA ALA A 34 -8.22 -2.08 -0.51
C ALA A 34 -8.03 -3.02 0.69
N GLU A 35 -7.01 -3.87 0.60
CA GLU A 35 -6.55 -4.75 1.67
C GLU A 35 -5.02 -4.82 1.69
N VAL A 36 -4.45 -5.01 2.87
CA VAL A 36 -3.00 -5.19 3.04
C VAL A 36 -2.70 -6.68 3.06
N LYS A 37 -1.88 -7.15 2.12
CA LYS A 37 -1.42 -8.54 2.04
C LYS A 37 0.09 -8.66 2.07
N LEU A 38 0.54 -9.85 2.48
CA LEU A 38 1.92 -10.29 2.36
C LEU A 38 2.03 -11.18 1.13
N HIS A 39 2.75 -10.72 0.10
CA HIS A 39 3.00 -11.46 -1.13
C HIS A 39 4.51 -11.56 -1.36
N THR A 40 4.94 -12.49 -2.20
CA THR A 40 6.33 -12.46 -2.67
C THR A 40 6.50 -11.27 -3.62
N PHE A 41 7.71 -10.70 -3.64
CA PHE A 41 8.01 -9.56 -4.50
C PHE A 41 7.60 -9.81 -5.96
N PHE A 42 7.98 -10.96 -6.51
CA PHE A 42 7.65 -11.33 -7.90
C PHE A 42 6.15 -11.45 -8.16
N ASP A 43 5.39 -11.98 -7.21
CA ASP A 43 3.93 -12.11 -7.36
C ASP A 43 3.24 -10.74 -7.34
N ALA A 44 3.69 -9.85 -6.46
CA ALA A 44 3.14 -8.51 -6.35
C ALA A 44 3.53 -7.59 -7.53
N THR A 45 4.72 -7.77 -8.11
CA THR A 45 5.22 -6.92 -9.19
C THR A 45 4.94 -7.48 -10.58
N ALA A 46 4.64 -8.78 -10.68
CA ALA A 46 4.45 -9.51 -11.94
C ALA A 46 5.47 -9.06 -13.01
N ASN A 47 5.00 -8.40 -14.08
CA ASN A 47 5.83 -7.91 -15.19
C ASN A 47 6.06 -6.38 -15.18
N CYS A 48 5.81 -5.72 -14.06
CA CYS A 48 5.98 -4.27 -13.91
C CYS A 48 7.41 -3.90 -13.51
N LYS A 49 7.90 -2.77 -14.03
CA LYS A 49 9.18 -2.20 -13.61
C LYS A 49 9.04 -1.58 -12.22
N VAL A 50 9.93 -1.95 -11.32
CA VAL A 50 9.92 -1.52 -9.92
C VAL A 50 11.27 -0.94 -9.53
N LYS A 51 11.24 0.12 -8.71
CA LYS A 51 12.42 0.79 -8.17
C LYS A 51 12.26 1.02 -6.68
N LYS A 52 13.35 0.93 -5.93
CA LYS A 52 13.39 1.35 -4.54
C LYS A 52 13.41 2.89 -4.49
N ASN A 53 12.42 3.49 -3.83
CA ASN A 53 12.28 4.95 -3.74
C ASN A 53 12.28 5.41 -2.27
N ASN A 54 13.46 5.53 -1.67
CA ASN A 54 13.63 5.99 -0.28
C ASN A 54 14.18 7.43 -0.20
N ASP A 55 13.91 8.28 -1.20
CA ASP A 55 14.50 9.63 -1.26
C ASP A 55 14.19 10.52 -0.05
N MET A 56 13.06 10.27 0.61
CA MET A 56 12.65 10.95 1.84
C MET A 56 13.55 10.68 3.05
N ASP A 57 14.40 9.65 3.04
CA ASP A 57 15.39 9.40 4.10
C ASP A 57 16.36 10.59 4.27
N LYS A 58 16.51 11.43 3.23
CA LYS A 58 17.32 12.67 3.28
C LYS A 58 16.68 13.76 4.13
N MET A 59 15.36 13.73 4.31
CA MET A 59 14.57 14.76 4.99
C MET A 59 14.00 14.26 6.32
N VAL A 60 13.58 13.00 6.39
CA VAL A 60 12.93 12.38 7.55
C VAL A 60 13.69 11.14 7.96
N ARG A 61 14.01 11.03 9.25
CA ARG A 61 14.71 9.86 9.77
C ARG A 61 13.76 8.66 9.76
N PRO A 62 14.12 7.54 9.11
CA PRO A 62 13.30 6.33 9.12
C PRO A 62 13.29 5.71 10.52
N LEU A 63 12.18 5.04 10.84
CA LEU A 63 12.04 4.21 12.04
C LEU A 63 12.96 2.99 11.97
N ASP A 64 13.13 2.31 13.12
CA ASP A 64 13.87 1.05 13.14
C ASP A 64 13.24 0.00 12.23
N LYS A 65 14.08 -0.79 11.56
CA LYS A 65 13.66 -1.80 10.57
C LYS A 65 12.61 -2.75 11.14
N GLN A 66 12.76 -3.18 12.39
CA GLN A 66 11.81 -4.08 13.04
C GLN A 66 10.47 -3.38 13.27
N THR A 67 10.49 -2.12 13.68
CA THR A 67 9.29 -1.30 13.86
C THR A 67 8.54 -1.11 12.54
N ILE A 68 9.25 -0.85 11.45
CA ILE A 68 8.66 -0.71 10.10
C ILE A 68 7.92 -1.99 9.71
N VAL A 69 8.58 -3.15 9.84
CA VAL A 69 7.99 -4.45 9.50
C VAL A 69 6.80 -4.77 10.40
N LEU A 70 6.90 -4.49 11.71
CA LEU A 70 5.82 -4.73 12.66
C LEU A 70 4.58 -3.88 12.33
N ARG A 71 4.78 -2.59 12.00
CA ARG A 71 3.69 -1.69 11.58
C ARG A 71 3.01 -2.19 10.32
N ALA A 72 3.78 -2.59 9.31
CA ALA A 72 3.24 -3.14 8.08
C ALA A 72 2.41 -4.41 8.34
N LYS A 73 2.95 -5.34 9.14
CA LYS A 73 2.26 -6.59 9.53
C LYS A 73 1.00 -6.36 10.36
N SER A 74 0.99 -5.36 11.24
CA SER A 74 -0.16 -5.00 12.08
C SER A 74 -1.41 -4.59 11.28
N LYS A 75 -1.23 -4.24 10.01
CA LYS A 75 -2.31 -3.84 9.11
C LYS A 75 -2.76 -4.96 8.16
N ILE A 76 -2.09 -6.12 8.14
CA ILE A 76 -2.48 -7.27 7.32
C ILE A 76 -3.90 -7.72 7.71
N GLY A 77 -4.74 -7.99 6.70
CA GLY A 77 -6.11 -8.49 6.91
C GLY A 77 -7.13 -7.42 7.35
N LYS A 78 -6.74 -6.15 7.47
CA LYS A 78 -7.69 -5.05 7.69
C LYS A 78 -8.30 -4.62 6.35
N ILE A 79 -9.57 -4.95 6.15
CA ILE A 79 -10.32 -4.67 4.92
C ILE A 79 -11.32 -3.54 5.20
N GLY A 80 -11.31 -2.48 4.39
CA GLY A 80 -12.32 -1.41 4.50
C GLY A 80 -11.84 -0.09 5.11
N TYR A 81 -10.54 0.22 5.03
CA TYR A 81 -10.04 1.55 5.42
C TYR A 81 -10.37 2.58 4.31
N ASN A 82 -11.67 2.85 4.16
CA ASN A 82 -12.47 3.41 3.05
C ASN A 82 -11.86 4.48 2.11
N ILE A 83 -10.79 5.15 2.49
CA ILE A 83 -10.14 6.30 1.84
C ILE A 83 -8.79 6.59 2.55
N LEU A 84 -8.41 5.82 3.58
CA LEU A 84 -7.87 6.39 4.83
C LEU A 84 -6.38 6.77 4.83
N TRP A 85 -5.71 6.82 3.68
CA TRP A 85 -4.39 7.44 3.54
C TRP A 85 -4.13 7.97 2.10
N TYR A 86 -5.17 8.12 1.26
CA TYR A 86 -5.24 8.63 -0.14
C TYR A 86 -4.27 8.10 -1.23
N ASN A 87 -3.19 7.38 -0.90
CA ASN A 87 -2.27 6.79 -1.86
C ASN A 87 -1.53 5.58 -1.27
N CYS A 88 -1.10 4.61 -2.10
CA CYS A 88 -0.23 3.50 -1.67
C CYS A 88 1.09 4.02 -1.07
N GLU A 89 1.53 5.19 -1.53
CA GLU A 89 2.70 5.88 -1.02
C GLU A 89 2.56 6.28 0.45
N CYS A 90 1.36 6.68 0.87
CA CYS A 90 1.15 7.15 2.23
C CYS A 90 1.13 5.99 3.25
N PHE A 91 0.64 4.81 2.85
CA PHE A 91 0.83 3.60 3.63
C PHE A 91 2.33 3.25 3.79
N ALA A 92 3.10 3.31 2.70
CA ALA A 92 4.55 3.06 2.75
C ALA A 92 5.28 4.09 3.63
N ARG A 93 4.87 5.36 3.56
CA ARG A 93 5.41 6.46 4.39
C ARG A 93 5.07 6.27 5.86
N TRP A 94 3.82 5.94 6.19
CA TRP A 94 3.41 5.64 7.57
C TRP A 94 4.17 4.45 8.15
N CYS A 95 4.39 3.40 7.34
CA CYS A 95 5.20 2.26 7.78
C CYS A 95 6.65 2.69 8.08
N ARG A 96 7.25 3.51 7.22
CA ARG A 96 8.67 3.87 7.29
C ARG A 96 9.00 4.98 8.29
N TYR A 97 8.16 6.00 8.40
CA TYR A 97 8.43 7.21 9.18
C TYR A 97 7.43 7.44 10.33
N GLY A 98 6.33 6.68 10.36
CA GLY A 98 5.32 6.78 11.41
C GLY A 98 4.23 7.83 11.16
N GLU A 99 4.42 8.68 10.14
CA GLU A 99 3.45 9.69 9.69
C GLU A 99 3.13 9.47 8.22
N CYS A 100 1.90 9.77 7.81
CA CYS A 100 1.65 10.15 6.42
C CYS A 100 1.07 11.55 6.38
N TRP A 101 1.53 12.27 5.36
CA TRP A 101 1.17 13.65 5.11
C TRP A 101 0.22 13.55 3.93
N SER A 102 -1.08 13.59 4.22
CA SER A 102 -2.10 13.72 3.18
C SER A 102 -2.11 15.19 2.78
N GLU A 103 -1.41 15.52 1.70
CA GLU A 103 -1.67 16.79 1.00
C GLU A 103 -2.97 16.60 0.21
N GLN A 104 -4.09 16.94 0.86
CA GLN A 104 -5.34 17.24 0.19
C GLN A 104 -5.70 18.69 0.44
#